data_AF-A0A2V5JED9-F1
#
_entry.id   AF-A0A2V5JED9-F1
#
_cell.length_a   1.000
_cell.length_b   1.000
_cell.length_c   1.000
_cell.angle_alpha   90.00
_cell.angle_beta   90.00
_cell.angle_gamma   90.00
#
_symmetry.space_group_name_H-M   'P 1'
#
loop_
_entity.id
_entity.type
_entity.pdbx_description
1 polymer ?
#
loop_
_entity_poly.entity_id
_entity_poly.type
_entity_poly.pdbx_seq_one_letter_code
_entity_poly.pdbx_strand_id
1 'polypeptide(L)'
;MRRLINMKKGTPVFLVALVLVSIALWSSTEAALPPPPPDGGYPGFTTAEGTQALFNLTTGVENTGLGFAALNMNTTGNFNTAVGVVALVNNTSGGANTATGVAALRENTTGSFNTGYGGNALADNTTGKQNTATGVSALFSNHTADNNTATGFNALSFNTTGTQNTATGAFALLHNSTANNNTADGYQALLTNSTGKENTAVGESAFKTSDADNNTGVGFQVAFHTTSGDGNTAVGHHALLNNSTGSNNTALGRSAGVNLTTGSNNIDIGSLGAGGESNTTRIGTLQTRAFIKGISGTAVTGTGVVVNAAGQLGVAP
;
A
#
# COMPACT_ATOMS: atom_id res chain seq x y z
N MET A 1 -86.38 60.38 29.94
CA MET A 1 -86.17 60.34 28.48
C MET A 1 -84.87 59.61 28.18
N ARG A 2 -84.94 58.43 27.56
CA ARG A 2 -83.77 57.64 27.11
C ARG A 2 -83.05 58.40 25.99
N ARG A 3 -81.74 58.63 26.11
CA ARG A 3 -80.87 58.95 24.97
C ARG A 3 -79.98 57.73 24.68
N LEU A 4 -80.27 57.09 23.56
CA LEU A 4 -79.44 56.07 22.92
C LEU A 4 -78.14 56.73 22.44
N ILE A 5 -76.99 56.33 22.99
CA ILE A 5 -75.68 56.69 22.44
C ILE A 5 -75.38 55.70 21.32
N ASN A 6 -75.43 56.19 20.08
CA ASN A 6 -74.99 55.47 18.89
C ASN A 6 -73.45 55.31 18.95
N MET A 7 -72.96 54.11 19.23
CA MET A 7 -71.56 53.76 18.96
C MET A 7 -71.38 53.59 17.45
N LYS A 8 -70.76 54.57 16.80
CA LYS A 8 -70.25 54.43 15.43
C LYS A 8 -69.24 53.28 15.42
N LYS A 9 -69.56 52.19 14.71
CA LYS A 9 -68.62 51.13 14.32
C LYS A 9 -67.64 51.69 13.28
N GLY A 10 -66.73 52.55 13.71
CA GLY A 10 -65.56 52.90 12.92
C GLY A 10 -64.53 51.82 13.12
N THR A 11 -64.39 50.91 12.16
CA THR A 11 -63.23 50.01 12.12
C THR A 11 -61.98 50.88 12.25
N PRO A 12 -61.14 50.70 13.27
CA PRO A 12 -60.05 51.63 13.52
C PRO A 12 -58.99 51.40 12.45
N VAL A 13 -59.08 52.18 11.37
CA VAL A 13 -58.10 52.20 10.26
C VAL A 13 -56.68 52.39 10.80
N PHE A 14 -56.55 53.11 11.91
CA PHE A 14 -55.31 53.28 12.63
C PHE A 14 -54.76 51.97 13.22
N LEU A 15 -55.62 51.10 13.78
CA LEU A 15 -55.21 49.80 14.31
C LEU A 15 -54.85 48.82 13.19
N VAL A 16 -55.58 48.85 12.06
CA VAL A 16 -55.24 48.03 10.88
C VAL A 16 -53.90 48.48 10.29
N ALA A 17 -53.66 49.79 10.19
CA ALA A 17 -52.38 50.34 9.75
C ALA A 17 -51.24 49.99 10.73
N LEU A 18 -51.47 50.06 12.03
CA LEU A 18 -50.48 49.70 13.04
C LEU A 18 -50.11 48.20 12.97
N VAL A 19 -51.11 47.33 12.75
CA VAL A 19 -50.92 45.89 12.58
C VAL A 19 -50.13 45.61 11.29
N LEU A 20 -50.48 46.24 10.17
CA LEU A 20 -49.75 46.06 8.91
C LEU A 20 -48.31 46.58 8.98
N VAL A 21 -48.07 47.70 9.68
CA VAL A 21 -46.71 48.21 9.93
C VAL A 21 -45.95 47.27 10.86
N SER A 22 -46.58 46.69 11.88
CA SER A 22 -45.92 45.69 12.74
C SER A 22 -45.59 44.39 12.00
N ILE A 23 -46.40 43.97 11.03
CA ILE A 23 -46.12 42.81 10.17
C ILE A 23 -45.03 43.14 9.15
N ALA A 24 -44.96 44.37 8.64
CA ALA A 24 -43.90 44.82 7.73
C ALA A 24 -42.55 45.05 8.45
N LEU A 25 -42.58 45.34 9.76
CA LEU A 25 -41.39 45.46 10.62
C LEU A 25 -40.97 44.14 11.26
N TRP A 26 -41.73 43.06 11.06
CA TRP A 26 -41.22 41.71 11.24
C TRP A 26 -40.23 41.42 10.12
N SER A 27 -39.00 41.91 10.29
CA SER A 27 -37.86 41.30 9.63
C SER A 27 -37.96 39.80 9.91
N SER A 28 -38.05 38.99 8.86
CA SER A 28 -37.88 37.55 8.97
C SER A 28 -36.59 37.30 9.72
N THR A 29 -36.68 37.01 11.01
CA THR A 29 -35.61 36.35 11.74
C THR A 29 -35.55 34.94 11.16
N GLU A 30 -34.91 34.81 10.00
CA GLU A 30 -34.21 33.57 9.69
C GLU A 30 -33.29 33.34 10.88
N ALA A 31 -33.39 32.16 11.49
CA ALA A 31 -32.38 31.69 12.41
C ALA A 31 -31.09 31.49 11.60
N ALA A 32 -30.37 32.59 11.34
CA ALA A 32 -29.01 32.54 10.86
C ALA A 32 -28.19 31.96 12.00
N LEU A 33 -27.98 30.65 11.95
CA LEU A 33 -27.01 29.97 12.78
C LEU A 33 -25.65 30.65 12.56
N PRO A 34 -24.88 30.94 13.63
CA PRO A 34 -23.62 31.66 13.49
C PRO A 34 -22.74 30.95 12.45
N PRO A 35 -22.06 31.68 11.55
CA PRO A 35 -21.22 31.07 10.54
C PRO A 35 -20.11 30.22 11.19
N PRO A 36 -19.80 29.04 10.63
CA PRO A 36 -20.41 28.44 9.45
C PRO A 36 -21.73 27.69 9.74
N PRO A 37 -22.64 27.58 8.75
CA PRO A 37 -23.89 26.85 8.91
C PRO A 37 -23.63 25.39 9.31
N PRO A 38 -24.48 24.80 10.16
CA PRO A 38 -24.40 23.38 10.46
C PRO A 38 -24.74 22.56 9.21
N ASP A 39 -23.83 21.64 8.90
CA ASP A 39 -24.10 20.36 8.25
C ASP A 39 -24.68 20.48 6.83
N GLY A 40 -23.87 20.99 5.90
CA GLY A 40 -24.07 20.85 4.45
C GLY A 40 -24.42 22.15 3.71
N GLY A 41 -23.82 22.33 2.53
CA GLY A 41 -24.08 23.47 1.65
C GLY A 41 -22.86 24.34 1.30
N TYR A 42 -21.62 23.88 1.56
CA TYR A 42 -20.45 24.61 1.06
C TYR A 42 -20.43 24.61 -0.48
N PRO A 43 -20.01 25.72 -1.11
CA PRO A 43 -19.86 25.80 -2.55
C PRO A 43 -19.03 24.66 -3.14
N GLY A 44 -19.34 24.28 -4.38
CA GLY A 44 -18.62 23.23 -5.08
C GLY A 44 -18.79 21.84 -4.45
N PHE A 45 -19.94 21.55 -3.83
CA PHE A 45 -20.26 20.24 -3.24
C PHE A 45 -19.25 19.78 -2.18
N THR A 46 -18.74 20.73 -1.39
CA THR A 46 -17.76 20.46 -0.33
C THR A 46 -18.45 20.24 1.03
N THR A 47 -17.81 19.46 1.90
CA THR A 47 -18.22 19.25 3.30
C THR A 47 -17.03 19.57 4.21
N ALA A 48 -17.21 20.44 5.20
CA ALA A 48 -16.15 20.84 6.12
C ALA A 48 -16.68 20.84 7.56
N GLU A 49 -16.20 19.90 8.38
CA GLU A 49 -16.65 19.70 9.76
C GLU A 49 -15.45 19.65 10.71
N GLY A 50 -15.43 20.54 11.71
CA GLY A 50 -14.34 20.69 12.67
C GLY A 50 -13.54 21.99 12.50
N THR A 51 -12.91 22.42 13.59
CA THR A 51 -12.11 23.65 13.61
C THR A 51 -11.03 23.61 12.53
N GLN A 52 -10.96 24.66 11.72
CA GLN A 52 -9.96 24.83 10.64
C GLN A 52 -10.03 23.81 9.48
N ALA A 53 -11.10 23.02 9.38
CA ALA A 53 -11.31 22.16 8.21
C ALA A 53 -11.50 23.02 6.95
N LEU A 54 -10.76 22.72 5.86
CA LEU A 54 -10.84 23.40 4.56
C LEU A 54 -10.72 24.95 4.60
N PHE A 55 -10.00 25.48 5.60
CA PHE A 55 -9.94 26.93 5.87
C PHE A 55 -9.39 27.77 4.70
N ASN A 56 -8.42 27.26 3.94
CA ASN A 56 -7.78 27.98 2.83
C ASN A 56 -8.34 27.62 1.43
N LEU A 57 -9.51 26.97 1.35
CA LEU A 57 -10.10 26.56 0.08
C LEU A 57 -10.47 27.78 -0.79
N THR A 58 -9.97 27.82 -2.03
CA THR A 58 -10.25 28.92 -2.98
C THR A 58 -11.14 28.45 -4.13
N THR A 59 -10.65 27.56 -5.00
CA THR A 59 -11.37 27.08 -6.19
C THR A 59 -11.54 25.56 -6.22
N GLY A 60 -10.99 24.84 -5.25
CA GLY A 60 -11.16 23.40 -5.15
C GLY A 60 -12.62 23.01 -4.88
N VAL A 61 -13.06 21.89 -5.45
CA VAL A 61 -14.44 21.38 -5.36
C VAL A 61 -14.47 19.91 -4.91
N GLU A 62 -15.63 19.47 -4.44
CA GLU A 62 -15.94 18.08 -4.07
C GLU A 62 -15.01 17.52 -2.99
N ASN A 63 -14.63 18.35 -2.02
CA ASN A 63 -13.78 17.93 -0.91
C ASN A 63 -14.63 17.58 0.32
N THR A 64 -14.19 16.60 1.11
CA THR A 64 -14.76 16.27 2.42
C THR A 64 -13.66 16.36 3.47
N GLY A 65 -13.74 17.32 4.37
CA GLY A 65 -12.84 17.45 5.52
C GLY A 65 -13.60 17.28 6.84
N LEU A 66 -13.27 16.27 7.63
CA LEU A 66 -13.87 15.97 8.93
C LEU A 66 -12.77 15.81 9.99
N GLY A 67 -12.68 16.75 10.92
CA GLY A 67 -11.71 16.76 12.01
C GLY A 67 -10.92 18.08 12.11
N PHE A 68 -10.21 18.25 13.23
CA PHE A 68 -9.37 19.43 13.45
C PHE A 68 -8.33 19.57 12.34
N ALA A 69 -8.34 20.70 11.64
CA ALA A 69 -7.44 21.07 10.56
C ALA A 69 -7.38 20.09 9.37
N ALA A 70 -8.43 19.28 9.15
CA ALA A 70 -8.51 18.42 7.96
C ALA A 70 -8.51 19.28 6.68
N LEU A 71 -7.61 18.98 5.72
CA LEU A 71 -7.47 19.75 4.46
C LEU A 71 -7.23 21.27 4.65
N ASN A 72 -6.61 21.69 5.75
CA ASN A 72 -6.48 23.12 6.10
C ASN A 72 -5.84 23.99 5.00
N MET A 73 -4.79 23.50 4.35
CA MET A 73 -4.03 24.24 3.34
C MET A 73 -4.54 24.04 1.90
N ASN A 74 -5.64 23.28 1.70
CA ASN A 74 -6.12 22.98 0.36
C ASN A 74 -6.65 24.25 -0.30
N THR A 75 -6.12 24.60 -1.48
CA THR A 75 -6.54 25.81 -2.22
C THR A 75 -7.35 25.42 -3.47
N THR A 76 -6.75 24.59 -4.33
CA THR A 76 -7.26 24.27 -5.67
C THR A 76 -7.47 22.77 -5.90
N GLY A 77 -7.09 21.92 -4.93
CA GLY A 77 -7.25 20.47 -5.02
C GLY A 77 -8.72 20.05 -4.98
N ASN A 78 -9.08 19.09 -5.82
CA ASN A 78 -10.45 18.58 -5.98
C ASN A 78 -10.58 17.14 -5.50
N PHE A 79 -11.80 16.73 -5.15
CA PHE A 79 -12.15 15.33 -4.88
C PHE A 79 -11.35 14.69 -3.72
N ASN A 80 -10.92 15.47 -2.72
CA ASN A 80 -10.19 14.93 -1.57
C ASN A 80 -11.12 14.58 -0.42
N THR A 81 -10.90 13.42 0.21
CA THR A 81 -11.56 13.03 1.46
C THR A 81 -10.52 12.98 2.58
N ALA A 82 -10.73 13.71 3.66
CA ALA A 82 -9.86 13.75 4.84
C ALA A 82 -10.70 13.59 6.11
N VAL A 83 -10.51 12.49 6.82
CA VAL A 83 -11.22 12.17 8.06
C VAL A 83 -10.22 11.87 9.16
N GLY A 84 -10.08 12.78 10.11
CA GLY A 84 -9.13 12.68 11.22
C GLY A 84 -8.44 14.00 11.53
N VAL A 85 -7.82 14.06 12.71
CA VAL A 85 -7.02 15.22 13.11
C VAL A 85 -5.83 15.35 12.17
N VAL A 86 -5.67 16.53 11.58
CA VAL A 86 -4.59 16.91 10.64
C VAL A 86 -4.41 15.97 9.44
N ALA A 87 -5.49 15.28 9.01
CA ALA A 87 -5.48 14.50 7.77
C ALA A 87 -5.40 15.43 6.54
N LEU A 88 -4.49 15.16 5.61
CA LEU A 88 -4.23 16.00 4.40
C LEU A 88 -4.01 17.50 4.70
N VAL A 89 -3.51 17.84 5.89
CA VAL A 89 -3.44 19.24 6.37
C VAL A 89 -2.64 20.15 5.43
N ASN A 90 -1.54 19.65 4.83
CA ASN A 90 -0.66 20.43 3.95
C ASN A 90 -0.99 20.31 2.46
N ASN A 91 -2.08 19.64 2.07
CA ASN A 91 -2.47 19.51 0.66
C ASN A 91 -2.76 20.89 0.09
N THR A 92 -2.16 21.29 -1.03
CA THR A 92 -2.39 22.61 -1.64
C THR A 92 -3.18 22.50 -2.95
N SER A 93 -2.77 21.60 -3.84
CA SER A 93 -3.42 21.38 -5.15
C SER A 93 -3.57 19.91 -5.55
N GLY A 94 -3.10 18.98 -4.72
CA GLY A 94 -3.30 17.55 -4.93
C GLY A 94 -4.79 17.19 -4.97
N GLY A 95 -5.17 16.32 -5.90
CA GLY A 95 -6.55 15.91 -6.10
C GLY A 95 -6.77 14.41 -5.94
N ALA A 96 -8.03 14.02 -5.72
CA ALA A 96 -8.46 12.63 -5.62
C ALA A 96 -7.70 11.82 -4.55
N ASN A 97 -7.37 12.44 -3.41
CA ASN A 97 -6.76 11.75 -2.29
C ASN A 97 -7.80 11.34 -1.25
N THR A 98 -7.64 10.16 -0.63
CA THR A 98 -8.43 9.71 0.51
C THR A 98 -7.51 9.51 1.71
N ALA A 99 -7.75 10.21 2.81
CA ALA A 99 -7.01 10.12 4.06
C ALA A 99 -7.98 9.87 5.22
N THR A 100 -7.84 8.74 5.90
CA THR A 100 -8.65 8.40 7.08
C THR A 100 -7.74 7.95 8.21
N GLY A 101 -7.69 8.71 9.29
CA GLY A 101 -6.79 8.50 10.42
C GLY A 101 -6.07 9.78 10.82
N VAL A 102 -5.55 9.81 12.05
CA VAL A 102 -4.76 10.94 12.54
C VAL A 102 -3.50 11.08 11.69
N ALA A 103 -3.26 12.28 11.15
CA ALA A 103 -2.10 12.61 10.33
C ALA A 103 -1.87 11.70 9.09
N ALA A 104 -2.93 11.06 8.57
CA ALA A 104 -2.84 10.39 7.27
C ALA A 104 -2.59 11.43 6.17
N LEU A 105 -1.61 11.18 5.29
CA LEU A 105 -1.20 12.09 4.20
C LEU A 105 -0.86 13.53 4.68
N ARG A 106 -0.31 13.68 5.89
CA ARG A 106 -0.07 14.98 6.55
C ARG A 106 0.73 15.96 5.68
N GLU A 107 1.86 15.51 5.12
CA GLU A 107 2.79 16.34 4.34
C GLU A 107 2.49 16.38 2.84
N ASN A 108 1.38 15.79 2.38
CA ASN A 108 1.02 15.79 0.96
C ASN A 108 0.79 17.23 0.51
N THR A 109 1.47 17.68 -0.54
CA THR A 109 1.31 19.04 -1.09
C THR A 109 0.58 19.00 -2.43
N THR A 110 1.14 18.27 -3.40
CA THR A 110 0.67 18.21 -4.80
C THR A 110 0.42 16.77 -5.27
N GLY A 111 0.76 15.78 -4.44
CA GLY A 111 0.49 14.37 -4.72
C GLY A 111 -1.01 14.12 -4.89
N SER A 112 -1.35 13.24 -5.84
CA SER A 112 -2.73 12.96 -6.24
C SER A 112 -2.96 11.46 -6.33
N PHE A 113 -4.23 11.05 -6.22
CA PHE A 113 -4.65 9.65 -6.28
C PHE A 113 -4.05 8.77 -5.17
N ASN A 114 -3.79 9.32 -4.00
CA ASN A 114 -3.29 8.57 -2.85
C ASN A 114 -4.41 8.15 -1.91
N THR A 115 -4.35 6.93 -1.40
CA THR A 115 -5.26 6.41 -0.37
C THR A 115 -4.46 6.08 0.89
N GLY A 116 -4.71 6.76 2.00
CA GLY A 116 -4.13 6.49 3.32
C GLY A 116 -5.22 6.16 4.33
N TYR A 117 -5.21 4.95 4.87
CA TYR A 117 -6.12 4.49 5.91
C TYR A 117 -5.32 3.98 7.12
N GLY A 118 -5.34 4.72 8.22
CA GLY A 118 -4.56 4.45 9.42
C GLY A 118 -3.85 5.70 9.95
N GLY A 119 -3.51 5.70 11.23
CA GLY A 119 -2.70 6.77 11.81
C GLY A 119 -1.33 6.85 11.12
N ASN A 120 -0.94 8.04 10.67
CA ASN A 120 0.30 8.30 9.95
C ASN A 120 0.50 7.48 8.65
N ALA A 121 -0.57 6.94 8.04
CA ALA A 121 -0.44 6.33 6.71
C ALA A 121 -0.03 7.41 5.68
N LEU A 122 1.04 7.17 4.92
CA LEU A 122 1.60 8.13 3.95
C LEU A 122 1.97 9.51 4.55
N ALA A 123 2.29 9.58 5.85
CA ALA A 123 2.41 10.86 6.55
C ALA A 123 3.40 11.85 5.91
N ASP A 124 4.56 11.37 5.44
CA ASP A 124 5.62 12.22 4.85
C ASP A 124 5.61 12.19 3.31
N ASN A 125 4.52 11.75 2.67
CA ASN A 125 4.38 11.83 1.22
C ASN A 125 4.20 13.28 0.79
N THR A 126 5.06 13.82 -0.07
CA THR A 126 5.00 15.23 -0.49
C THR A 126 4.39 15.41 -1.88
N THR A 127 4.91 14.70 -2.88
CA THR A 127 4.50 14.81 -4.29
C THR A 127 4.15 13.47 -4.94
N GLY A 128 4.42 12.36 -4.26
CA GLY A 128 4.15 11.00 -4.74
C GLY A 128 2.67 10.78 -5.03
N LYS A 129 2.40 9.92 -6.01
CA LYS A 129 1.06 9.68 -6.60
C LYS A 129 0.73 8.21 -6.65
N GLN A 130 -0.57 7.93 -6.71
CA GLN A 130 -1.09 6.57 -6.93
C GLN A 130 -0.61 5.57 -5.86
N ASN A 131 -0.43 6.02 -4.62
CA ASN A 131 -0.04 5.16 -3.51
C ASN A 131 -1.26 4.73 -2.68
N THR A 132 -1.29 3.47 -2.26
CA THR A 132 -2.31 2.93 -1.35
C THR A 132 -1.64 2.44 -0.08
N ALA A 133 -1.99 2.99 1.07
CA ALA A 133 -1.46 2.66 2.38
C ALA A 133 -2.60 2.34 3.34
N THR A 134 -2.73 1.10 3.77
CA THR A 134 -3.73 0.64 4.73
C THR A 134 -3.05 0.01 5.94
N GLY A 135 -3.04 0.72 7.06
CA GLY A 135 -2.37 0.32 8.29
C GLY A 135 -1.72 1.52 8.99
N VAL A 136 -1.47 1.39 10.28
CA VAL A 136 -0.73 2.43 11.03
C VAL A 136 0.71 2.47 10.50
N SER A 137 1.14 3.68 10.11
CA SER A 137 2.46 3.97 9.54
C SER A 137 2.81 3.17 8.28
N ALA A 138 1.81 2.68 7.52
CA ALA A 138 2.05 2.13 6.19
C ALA A 138 2.54 3.26 5.25
N LEU A 139 3.62 3.02 4.48
CA LEU A 139 4.25 4.02 3.59
C LEU A 139 4.61 5.35 4.27
N PHE A 140 4.96 5.34 5.55
CA PHE A 140 5.19 6.55 6.35
C PHE A 140 6.13 7.57 5.69
N SER A 141 7.30 7.15 5.19
CA SER A 141 8.35 8.02 4.64
C SER A 141 8.39 8.12 3.09
N ASN A 142 7.25 7.94 2.41
CA ASN A 142 7.13 7.92 0.94
C ASN A 142 7.21 9.30 0.27
N HIS A 143 8.37 9.97 0.29
CA HIS A 143 8.50 11.38 -0.10
C HIS A 143 7.97 11.72 -1.51
N THR A 144 8.45 11.01 -2.53
CA THR A 144 8.17 11.30 -3.97
C THR A 144 7.83 10.06 -4.78
N ALA A 145 7.75 8.91 -4.12
CA ALA A 145 7.59 7.63 -4.79
C ALA A 145 6.15 7.40 -5.25
N ASP A 146 6.00 6.79 -6.42
CA ASP A 146 4.71 6.54 -7.06
C ASP A 146 4.36 5.05 -7.11
N ASN A 147 3.06 4.76 -7.21
CA ASN A 147 2.53 3.42 -7.51
C ASN A 147 2.89 2.33 -6.48
N ASN A 148 2.93 2.66 -5.18
CA ASN A 148 3.15 1.67 -4.12
C ASN A 148 1.85 1.25 -3.44
N THR A 149 1.72 -0.03 -3.11
CA THR A 149 0.63 -0.57 -2.30
C THR A 149 1.20 -1.17 -1.02
N ALA A 150 0.75 -0.71 0.14
CA ALA A 150 1.17 -1.18 1.45
C ALA A 150 -0.04 -1.48 2.33
N THR A 151 -0.19 -2.73 2.77
CA THR A 151 -1.28 -3.16 3.65
C THR A 151 -0.70 -3.89 4.86
N GLY A 152 -0.74 -3.25 6.03
CA GLY A 152 -0.21 -3.79 7.28
C GLY A 152 0.44 -2.74 8.17
N PHE A 153 0.69 -3.09 9.42
CA PHE A 153 1.44 -2.23 10.34
C PHE A 153 2.87 -2.04 9.83
N ASN A 154 3.28 -0.79 9.60
CA ASN A 154 4.60 -0.43 9.08
C ASN A 154 5.01 -1.13 7.75
N ALA A 155 4.05 -1.57 6.93
CA ALA A 155 4.37 -2.06 5.58
C ALA A 155 4.96 -0.91 4.74
N LEU A 156 6.11 -1.13 4.08
CA LEU A 156 6.82 -0.11 3.28
C LEU A 156 7.14 1.20 4.03
N SER A 157 7.25 1.18 5.38
CA SER A 157 7.31 2.40 6.19
C SER A 157 8.47 3.33 5.81
N PHE A 158 9.65 2.78 5.50
CA PHE A 158 10.83 3.55 5.12
C PHE A 158 11.09 3.56 3.61
N ASN A 159 10.04 3.50 2.79
CA ASN A 159 10.18 3.67 1.34
C ASN A 159 10.43 5.13 0.96
N THR A 160 11.58 5.48 0.37
CA THR A 160 11.88 6.90 0.06
C THR A 160 11.53 7.27 -1.38
N THR A 161 12.05 6.49 -2.34
CA THR A 161 11.90 6.75 -3.79
C THR A 161 11.57 5.49 -4.59
N GLY A 162 11.50 4.32 -3.94
CA GLY A 162 11.11 3.07 -4.58
C GLY A 162 9.67 3.13 -5.12
N THR A 163 9.46 2.63 -6.32
CA THR A 163 8.18 2.67 -7.04
C THR A 163 7.70 1.27 -7.38
N GLN A 164 6.40 1.13 -7.61
CA GLN A 164 5.81 -0.12 -8.10
C GLN A 164 6.00 -1.30 -7.12
N ASN A 165 6.05 -1.03 -5.81
CA ASN A 165 6.16 -2.07 -4.79
C ASN A 165 4.79 -2.43 -4.20
N THR A 166 4.57 -3.72 -3.95
CA THR A 166 3.40 -4.24 -3.22
C THR A 166 3.88 -4.91 -1.95
N ALA A 167 3.43 -4.44 -0.78
CA ALA A 167 3.74 -5.01 0.52
C ALA A 167 2.45 -5.32 1.29
N THR A 168 2.21 -6.59 1.57
CA THR A 168 1.06 -7.06 2.36
C THR A 168 1.59 -7.84 3.56
N GLY A 169 1.18 -7.46 4.77
CA GLY A 169 1.67 -8.02 6.03
C GLY A 169 2.41 -7.00 6.88
N ALA A 170 2.48 -7.25 8.19
CA ALA A 170 3.21 -6.37 9.11
C ALA A 170 4.72 -6.43 8.81
N PHE A 171 5.33 -5.24 8.69
CA PHE A 171 6.74 -5.04 8.35
C PHE A 171 7.20 -5.64 7.00
N ALA A 172 6.27 -5.95 6.09
CA ALA A 172 6.64 -6.31 4.72
C ALA A 172 7.35 -5.13 4.03
N LEU A 173 8.51 -5.35 3.42
CA LEU A 173 9.35 -4.32 2.78
C LEU A 173 9.64 -3.09 3.68
N LEU A 174 9.80 -3.29 5.00
CA LEU A 174 9.95 -2.19 5.96
C LEU A 174 11.03 -1.17 5.58
N HIS A 175 12.20 -1.64 5.14
CA HIS A 175 13.37 -0.81 4.85
C HIS A 175 13.70 -0.69 3.35
N ASN A 176 12.70 -0.40 2.52
CA ASN A 176 12.85 -0.27 1.06
C ASN A 176 13.33 1.11 0.59
N SER A 177 14.63 1.42 0.62
CA SER A 177 15.09 2.78 0.28
C SER A 177 14.73 3.22 -1.16
N THR A 178 15.23 2.50 -2.17
CA THR A 178 15.12 2.87 -3.60
C THR A 178 14.71 1.71 -4.51
N ALA A 179 14.47 0.55 -3.92
CA ALA A 179 14.08 -0.68 -4.59
C ALA A 179 12.71 -0.57 -5.28
N ASN A 180 12.59 -1.14 -6.47
CA ASN A 180 11.39 -1.06 -7.33
C ASN A 180 10.89 -2.45 -7.71
N ASN A 181 9.61 -2.53 -8.08
CA ASN A 181 9.01 -3.74 -8.64
C ASN A 181 9.05 -4.97 -7.71
N ASN A 182 9.00 -4.77 -6.39
CA ASN A 182 8.97 -5.87 -5.45
C ASN A 182 7.56 -6.21 -4.99
N THR A 183 7.27 -7.51 -4.86
CA THR A 183 6.05 -8.03 -4.22
C THR A 183 6.44 -8.78 -2.96
N ALA A 184 6.01 -8.28 -1.80
CA ALA A 184 6.19 -8.92 -0.50
C ALA A 184 4.83 -9.20 0.13
N ASP A 185 4.51 -10.47 0.34
CA ASP A 185 3.26 -10.91 0.97
C ASP A 185 3.57 -11.84 2.15
N GLY A 186 3.53 -11.31 3.36
CA GLY A 186 3.82 -12.04 4.60
C GLY A 186 4.46 -11.17 5.67
N TYR A 187 4.41 -11.64 6.91
CA TYR A 187 5.12 -10.99 8.03
C TYR A 187 6.63 -10.96 7.75
N GLN A 188 7.23 -9.75 7.74
CA GLN A 188 8.65 -9.53 7.47
C GLN A 188 9.16 -10.08 6.12
N ALA A 189 8.30 -10.28 5.12
CA ALA A 189 8.74 -10.59 3.77
C ALA A 189 9.57 -9.41 3.20
N LEU A 190 10.76 -9.69 2.66
CA LEU A 190 11.74 -8.68 2.16
C LEU A 190 12.04 -7.56 3.17
N LEU A 191 12.04 -7.85 4.47
CA LEU A 191 12.13 -6.85 5.55
C LEU A 191 13.20 -5.78 5.34
N THR A 192 14.41 -6.19 4.96
CA THR A 192 15.56 -5.28 4.79
C THR A 192 16.01 -5.09 3.35
N ASN A 193 15.17 -5.40 2.37
CA ASN A 193 15.49 -5.13 0.97
C ASN A 193 15.50 -3.63 0.71
N SER A 194 16.68 -3.04 0.54
CA SER A 194 16.88 -1.59 0.37
C SER A 194 16.99 -1.20 -1.10
N THR A 195 17.67 -2.02 -1.91
CA THR A 195 17.98 -1.71 -3.32
C THR A 195 17.58 -2.78 -4.32
N GLY A 196 17.35 -4.02 -3.87
CA GLY A 196 17.00 -5.15 -4.72
C GLY A 196 15.65 -4.97 -5.42
N LYS A 197 15.58 -5.34 -6.70
CA LYS A 197 14.45 -5.11 -7.58
C LYS A 197 13.86 -6.40 -8.10
N GLU A 198 12.61 -6.33 -8.54
CA GLU A 198 11.96 -7.42 -9.28
C GLU A 198 11.88 -8.72 -8.46
N ASN A 199 11.80 -8.61 -7.12
CA ASN A 199 11.65 -9.77 -6.24
C ASN A 199 10.19 -10.07 -5.92
N THR A 200 9.83 -11.35 -5.88
CA THR A 200 8.56 -11.85 -5.37
C THR A 200 8.81 -12.71 -4.14
N ALA A 201 8.31 -12.29 -2.98
CA ALA A 201 8.48 -12.96 -1.70
C ALA A 201 7.12 -13.19 -1.05
N VAL A 202 6.66 -14.44 -1.04
CA VAL A 202 5.37 -14.83 -0.46
C VAL A 202 5.61 -15.81 0.69
N GLY A 203 5.25 -15.41 1.90
CA GLY A 203 5.46 -16.16 3.12
C GLY A 203 6.21 -15.38 4.19
N GLU A 204 6.13 -15.86 5.42
CA GLU A 204 6.81 -15.24 6.55
C GLU A 204 8.33 -15.26 6.36
N SER A 205 8.96 -14.08 6.49
CA SER A 205 10.41 -13.90 6.40
C SER A 205 11.04 -14.44 5.11
N ALA A 206 10.27 -14.51 4.01
CA ALA A 206 10.80 -14.80 2.68
C ALA A 206 11.78 -13.69 2.26
N PHE A 207 13.01 -14.06 1.88
CA PHE A 207 14.09 -13.12 1.50
C PHE A 207 14.35 -12.01 2.53
N LYS A 208 14.25 -12.30 3.82
CA LYS A 208 14.28 -11.29 4.90
C LYS A 208 15.45 -10.30 4.78
N THR A 209 16.63 -10.75 4.34
CA THR A 209 17.87 -9.95 4.30
C THR A 209 18.42 -9.68 2.89
N SER A 210 17.57 -9.67 1.85
CA SER A 210 18.05 -9.63 0.47
C SER A 210 18.01 -8.26 -0.18
N ASP A 211 19.16 -7.82 -0.71
CA ASP A 211 19.30 -6.70 -1.66
C ASP A 211 19.50 -7.20 -3.11
N ALA A 212 19.28 -8.49 -3.35
CA ALA A 212 19.48 -9.11 -4.67
C ALA A 212 18.29 -8.85 -5.60
N ASP A 213 18.51 -9.05 -6.90
CA ASP A 213 17.51 -8.80 -7.94
C ASP A 213 16.87 -10.09 -8.47
N ASN A 214 15.67 -9.97 -9.02
CA ASN A 214 15.04 -11.03 -9.84
C ASN A 214 14.81 -12.37 -9.11
N ASN A 215 14.54 -12.35 -7.81
CA ASN A 215 14.31 -13.58 -7.04
C ASN A 215 12.82 -13.87 -6.81
N THR A 216 12.44 -15.14 -6.89
CA THR A 216 11.09 -15.63 -6.56
C THR A 216 11.14 -16.61 -5.39
N GLY A 217 10.34 -16.35 -4.37
CA GLY A 217 10.38 -17.05 -3.10
C GLY A 217 8.97 -17.28 -2.59
N VAL A 218 8.59 -18.54 -2.40
CA VAL A 218 7.26 -18.89 -1.88
C VAL A 218 7.40 -19.92 -0.76
N GLY A 219 7.16 -19.51 0.47
CA GLY A 219 7.22 -20.36 1.65
C GLY A 219 7.74 -19.64 2.90
N PHE A 220 7.74 -20.35 4.02
CA PHE A 220 8.32 -19.87 5.27
C PHE A 220 9.85 -19.87 5.20
N GLN A 221 10.46 -18.72 5.48
CA GLN A 221 11.91 -18.53 5.56
C GLN A 221 12.66 -19.08 4.33
N VAL A 222 12.12 -18.82 3.13
CA VAL A 222 12.85 -19.08 1.88
C VAL A 222 13.98 -18.09 1.72
N ALA A 223 15.14 -18.57 1.27
CA ALA A 223 16.30 -17.73 0.91
C ALA A 223 16.62 -16.64 1.96
N PHE A 224 16.49 -17.01 3.25
CA PHE A 224 16.49 -16.08 4.38
C PHE A 224 17.79 -15.28 4.49
N HIS A 225 18.92 -15.87 4.07
CA HIS A 225 20.26 -15.28 4.15
C HIS A 225 20.81 -14.80 2.80
N THR A 226 20.00 -14.74 1.74
CA THR A 226 20.49 -14.31 0.41
C THR A 226 20.84 -12.84 0.42
N THR A 227 22.13 -12.51 0.40
CA THR A 227 22.63 -11.12 0.43
C THR A 227 22.86 -10.53 -0.96
N SER A 228 23.33 -11.33 -1.93
CA SER A 228 23.73 -10.81 -3.26
C SER A 228 23.68 -11.89 -4.37
N GLY A 229 22.63 -12.72 -4.38
CA GLY A 229 22.42 -13.76 -5.39
C GLY A 229 21.14 -13.53 -6.19
N ASP A 230 21.29 -13.27 -7.49
CA ASP A 230 20.18 -12.88 -8.36
C ASP A 230 19.54 -14.09 -9.06
N GLY A 231 18.30 -13.94 -9.50
CA GLY A 231 17.66 -14.94 -10.37
C GLY A 231 17.32 -16.27 -9.70
N ASN A 232 17.22 -16.32 -8.37
CA ASN A 232 16.90 -17.55 -7.64
C ASN A 232 15.39 -17.80 -7.58
N THR A 233 14.97 -19.05 -7.73
CA THR A 233 13.60 -19.51 -7.47
C THR A 233 13.60 -20.48 -6.30
N ALA A 234 12.96 -20.13 -5.19
CA ALA A 234 12.88 -20.95 -3.97
C ALA A 234 11.42 -21.18 -3.57
N VAL A 235 10.93 -22.41 -3.67
CA VAL A 235 9.53 -22.73 -3.33
C VAL A 235 9.50 -23.87 -2.32
N GLY A 236 8.99 -23.59 -1.12
CA GLY A 236 8.87 -24.54 -0.01
C GLY A 236 9.45 -24.01 1.30
N HIS A 237 9.11 -24.63 2.42
CA HIS A 237 9.66 -24.25 3.73
C HIS A 237 11.19 -24.45 3.76
N HIS A 238 11.95 -23.39 4.04
CA HIS A 238 13.42 -23.38 4.07
C HIS A 238 14.13 -23.70 2.74
N ALA A 239 13.47 -23.53 1.59
CA ALA A 239 14.16 -23.63 0.31
C ALA A 239 15.23 -22.53 0.18
N LEU A 240 16.46 -22.88 -0.24
CA LEU A 240 17.65 -22.01 -0.31
C LEU A 240 17.99 -21.24 0.98
N LEU A 241 17.56 -21.70 2.16
CA LEU A 241 17.70 -20.95 3.42
C LEU A 241 19.10 -20.35 3.67
N ASN A 242 20.15 -21.08 3.31
CA ASN A 242 21.55 -20.70 3.55
C ASN A 242 22.27 -20.15 2.32
N ASN A 243 21.58 -19.96 1.20
CA ASN A 243 22.18 -19.37 0.01
C ASN A 243 22.45 -17.89 0.29
N SER A 244 23.72 -17.48 0.30
CA SER A 244 24.14 -16.11 0.53
C SER A 244 24.39 -15.34 -0.77
N THR A 245 25.17 -15.93 -1.69
CA THR A 245 25.62 -15.24 -2.92
C THR A 245 25.39 -16.03 -4.20
N GLY A 246 24.83 -17.25 -4.11
CA GLY A 246 24.57 -18.06 -5.29
C GLY A 246 23.46 -17.49 -6.15
N SER A 247 23.64 -17.48 -7.47
CA SER A 247 22.67 -16.95 -8.44
C SER A 247 22.08 -18.07 -9.30
N ASN A 248 20.92 -17.80 -9.90
CA ASN A 248 20.24 -18.67 -10.86
C ASN A 248 19.97 -20.09 -10.32
N ASN A 249 19.74 -20.23 -9.02
CA ASN A 249 19.40 -21.53 -8.43
C ASN A 249 17.88 -21.73 -8.41
N THR A 250 17.43 -22.93 -8.74
CA THR A 250 16.04 -23.37 -8.59
C THR A 250 15.95 -24.41 -7.48
N ALA A 251 15.23 -24.11 -6.40
CA ALA A 251 14.96 -25.03 -5.30
C ALA A 251 13.46 -25.23 -5.12
N LEU A 252 13.00 -26.47 -5.25
CA LEU A 252 11.59 -26.83 -5.12
C LEU A 252 11.41 -27.94 -4.10
N GLY A 253 10.69 -27.64 -3.01
CA GLY A 253 10.37 -28.55 -1.92
C GLY A 253 10.87 -28.08 -0.56
N ARG A 254 10.45 -28.78 0.51
CA ARG A 254 10.91 -28.51 1.87
C ARG A 254 12.42 -28.70 1.96
N SER A 255 13.12 -27.66 2.40
CA SER A 255 14.59 -27.61 2.56
C SER A 255 15.35 -27.89 1.26
N ALA A 256 14.73 -27.65 0.11
CA ALA A 256 15.41 -27.83 -1.17
C ALA A 256 16.59 -26.85 -1.29
N GLY A 257 17.77 -27.34 -1.70
CA GLY A 257 18.99 -26.52 -1.83
C GLY A 257 19.46 -25.86 -0.52
N VAL A 258 19.03 -26.34 0.65
CA VAL A 258 19.40 -25.75 1.96
C VAL A 258 20.92 -25.76 2.21
N ASN A 259 21.66 -26.66 1.56
CA ASN A 259 23.11 -26.73 1.67
C ASN A 259 23.85 -25.83 0.67
N LEU A 260 23.14 -25.23 -0.30
CA LEU A 260 23.74 -24.27 -1.23
C LEU A 260 24.04 -22.98 -0.46
N THR A 261 25.32 -22.59 -0.43
CA THR A 261 25.79 -21.36 0.23
C THR A 261 26.17 -20.28 -0.78
N THR A 262 27.07 -20.59 -1.73
CA THR A 262 27.59 -19.63 -2.73
C THR A 262 27.45 -20.11 -4.18
N GLY A 263 26.99 -21.33 -4.35
CA GLY A 263 26.92 -22.03 -5.63
C GLY A 263 25.86 -21.46 -6.59
N SER A 264 26.13 -21.47 -7.89
CA SER A 264 25.22 -20.90 -8.90
C SER A 264 24.76 -21.91 -9.96
N ASN A 265 23.63 -21.62 -10.62
CA ASN A 265 23.07 -22.43 -11.70
C ASN A 265 22.70 -23.87 -11.29
N ASN A 266 22.25 -24.08 -10.05
CA ASN A 266 21.82 -25.40 -9.57
C ASN A 266 20.31 -25.58 -9.66
N ILE A 267 19.87 -26.83 -9.82
CA ILE A 267 18.46 -27.23 -9.75
C ILE A 267 18.32 -28.31 -8.68
N ASP A 268 17.69 -27.98 -7.57
CA ASP A 268 17.41 -28.87 -6.45
C ASP A 268 15.89 -29.10 -6.31
N ILE A 269 15.42 -30.28 -6.69
CA ILE A 269 14.00 -30.65 -6.57
C ILE A 269 13.87 -31.75 -5.52
N GLY A 270 13.36 -31.41 -4.34
CA GLY A 270 13.27 -32.33 -3.19
C GLY A 270 14.63 -32.86 -2.74
N SER A 271 15.71 -32.12 -3.05
CA SER A 271 17.12 -32.41 -2.74
C SER A 271 17.65 -31.31 -1.83
N LEU A 272 18.45 -31.66 -0.81
CA LEU A 272 19.08 -30.66 0.07
C LEU A 272 20.17 -29.84 -0.63
N GLY A 273 20.60 -30.23 -1.84
CA GLY A 273 21.78 -29.68 -2.50
C GLY A 273 23.08 -30.11 -1.83
N ALA A 274 24.22 -29.67 -2.37
CA ALA A 274 25.50 -29.77 -1.69
C ALA A 274 26.28 -28.44 -1.73
N GLY A 275 27.07 -28.20 -0.68
CA GLY A 275 27.77 -26.93 -0.48
C GLY A 275 28.71 -26.57 -1.63
N GLY A 276 28.65 -25.31 -2.08
CA GLY A 276 29.51 -24.77 -3.13
C GLY A 276 29.31 -25.36 -4.53
N GLU A 277 28.34 -26.26 -4.74
CA GLU A 277 28.08 -26.83 -6.07
C GLU A 277 27.65 -25.75 -7.06
N SER A 278 27.99 -25.92 -8.33
CA SER A 278 27.49 -25.06 -9.39
C SER A 278 27.22 -25.87 -10.64
N ASN A 279 26.22 -25.46 -11.42
CA ASN A 279 25.82 -26.12 -12.66
C ASN A 279 25.35 -27.58 -12.46
N THR A 280 24.78 -27.88 -11.30
CA THR A 280 24.38 -29.25 -10.93
C THR A 280 22.86 -29.37 -10.82
N THR A 281 22.30 -30.46 -11.35
CA THR A 281 20.89 -30.84 -11.12
C THR A 281 20.81 -32.03 -10.16
N ARG A 282 20.01 -31.90 -9.10
CA ARG A 282 19.69 -32.96 -8.15
C ARG A 282 18.18 -33.08 -7.99
N ILE A 283 17.68 -34.31 -8.13
CA ILE A 283 16.26 -34.62 -8.00
C ILE A 283 16.09 -35.75 -7.00
N GLY A 284 15.44 -35.42 -5.87
CA GLY A 284 15.16 -36.36 -4.80
C GLY A 284 16.31 -36.58 -3.82
N THR A 285 16.05 -37.45 -2.85
CA THR A 285 16.96 -37.86 -1.76
C THR A 285 16.88 -39.36 -1.44
N LEU A 286 15.71 -39.99 -1.56
CA LEU A 286 15.44 -41.37 -1.14
C LEU A 286 14.74 -42.22 -2.22
N GLN A 287 14.50 -41.65 -3.39
CA GLN A 287 13.70 -42.27 -4.43
C GLN A 287 14.46 -43.47 -5.01
N THR A 288 13.85 -44.65 -4.98
CA THR A 288 14.43 -45.89 -5.54
C THR A 288 14.07 -46.12 -7.00
N ARG A 289 13.16 -45.30 -7.55
CA ARG A 289 12.71 -45.38 -8.95
C ARG A 289 12.43 -43.98 -9.48
N ALA A 290 12.78 -43.75 -10.75
CA ALA A 290 12.47 -42.54 -11.49
C ALA A 290 11.69 -42.90 -12.76
N PHE A 291 10.52 -42.28 -12.94
CA PHE A 291 9.69 -42.45 -14.14
C PHE A 291 9.54 -41.10 -14.83
N ILE A 292 10.08 -40.98 -16.05
CA ILE A 292 9.98 -39.77 -16.87
C ILE A 292 9.06 -40.06 -18.05
N LYS A 293 7.87 -39.48 -18.04
CA LYS A 293 6.89 -39.63 -19.11
C LYS A 293 7.40 -38.95 -20.39
N GLY A 294 7.10 -39.53 -21.55
CA GLY A 294 7.48 -39.00 -22.87
C GLY A 294 8.83 -39.50 -23.41
N ILE A 295 9.63 -40.16 -22.58
CA ILE A 295 10.89 -40.81 -23.01
C ILE A 295 10.67 -42.29 -23.35
N SER A 296 9.84 -42.99 -22.56
CA SER A 296 9.58 -44.42 -22.77
C SER A 296 8.87 -44.65 -24.12
N GLY A 297 9.45 -45.52 -24.95
CA GLY A 297 8.93 -45.86 -26.28
C GLY A 297 9.31 -44.87 -27.40
N THR A 298 10.04 -43.80 -27.10
CA THR A 298 10.50 -42.82 -28.09
C THR A 298 11.84 -43.24 -28.66
N ALA A 299 11.93 -43.48 -29.97
CA ALA A 299 13.19 -43.81 -30.63
C ALA A 299 14.13 -42.59 -30.65
N VAL A 300 15.41 -42.80 -30.33
CA VAL A 300 16.43 -41.75 -30.32
C VAL A 300 17.71 -42.22 -31.03
N THR A 301 18.43 -41.29 -31.63
CA THR A 301 19.77 -41.49 -32.22
C THR A 301 20.81 -40.76 -31.37
N GLY A 302 21.96 -41.37 -31.09
CA GLY A 302 23.04 -40.72 -30.33
C GLY A 302 23.86 -41.70 -29.48
N THR A 303 24.78 -41.16 -28.68
CA THR A 303 25.61 -41.94 -27.74
C THR A 303 24.78 -42.48 -26.59
N GLY A 304 25.02 -43.73 -26.19
CA GLY A 304 24.39 -44.32 -25.01
C GLY A 304 24.77 -43.59 -23.73
N VAL A 305 23.78 -43.40 -22.85
CA VAL A 305 24.00 -42.81 -21.52
C VAL A 305 24.29 -43.89 -20.48
N VAL A 306 25.11 -43.55 -19.49
CA VAL A 306 25.45 -44.40 -18.35
C VAL A 306 25.25 -43.64 -17.05
N VAL A 307 25.05 -44.38 -15.95
CA VAL A 307 25.04 -43.83 -14.59
C VAL A 307 26.27 -44.34 -13.87
N ASN A 308 27.11 -43.44 -13.36
CA ASN A 308 28.31 -43.83 -12.63
C ASN A 308 27.99 -44.24 -11.17
N ALA A 309 29.02 -44.67 -10.43
CA ALA A 309 28.86 -45.09 -9.03
C ALA A 309 28.38 -43.99 -8.08
N ALA A 310 28.51 -42.71 -8.46
CA ALA A 310 28.01 -41.57 -7.70
C ALA A 310 26.55 -41.20 -8.07
N GLY A 311 25.91 -41.94 -8.98
CA GLY A 311 24.55 -41.66 -9.44
C GLY A 311 24.45 -40.56 -10.51
N GLN A 312 25.58 -40.12 -11.06
CA GLN A 312 25.59 -39.10 -12.13
C GLN A 312 25.29 -39.76 -13.48
N LEU A 313 24.27 -39.25 -14.17
CA LEU A 313 23.96 -39.59 -15.56
C LEU A 313 24.93 -38.85 -16.49
N GLY A 314 25.50 -39.56 -17.46
CA GLY A 314 26.39 -39.00 -18.47
C GLY A 314 26.54 -39.92 -19.67
N VAL A 315 27.53 -39.65 -20.52
CA VAL A 315 27.96 -40.57 -21.58
C VAL A 315 29.18 -41.36 -21.10
N ALA A 316 29.31 -42.60 -21.55
CA ALA A 316 30.54 -43.36 -21.31
C ALA A 316 31.72 -42.66 -22.04
N PRO A 317 32.93 -42.64 -21.46
CA PRO A 317 34.13 -42.14 -22.12
C PRO A 317 34.44 -42.85 -23.44
#